data_AF-A0A539DIY7-F1
#
_entry.id   AF-A0A539DIY7-F1
#
_cell.length_a   1.000
_cell.length_b   1.000
_cell.length_c   1.000
_cell.angle_alpha   90.00
_cell.angle_beta   90.00
_cell.angle_gamma   90.00
#
_symmetry.space_group_name_H-M   'P 1'
#
loop_
_entity.id
_entity.type
_entity.pdbx_description
1 polymer ?
#
loop_
_entity_poly.entity_id
_entity_poly.type
_entity_poly.pdbx_seq_one_letter_code
_entity_poly.pdbx_strand_id
1 'polypeptide(L)'
;MSTYRAPTDGADCNDAAPLVRPGAAEVCNGEDDDCDLAIDDGIATTTYYRDADGDTYGDAAMAMTDCRAPAGHTLMSGDCDDGNASRRPGLAELCDMLDNDCDAMIDEMAASGTWYR
;
A
#
# COMPACT_ATOMS: atom_id res chain seq x y z
N MET A 1 -16.30 -10.64 -20.97
CA MET A 1 -16.53 -9.29 -21.55
C MET A 1 -17.71 -8.71 -20.81
N SER A 2 -17.44 -7.88 -19.80
CA SER A 2 -18.47 -7.32 -18.92
C SER A 2 -19.22 -6.23 -19.66
N THR A 3 -20.53 -6.40 -19.83
CA THR A 3 -21.38 -5.47 -20.57
C THR A 3 -21.84 -4.36 -19.63
N TYR A 4 -21.00 -3.34 -19.44
CA TYR A 4 -21.43 -2.06 -18.87
C TYR A 4 -22.49 -1.46 -19.80
N ARG A 5 -23.74 -1.46 -19.36
CA ARG A 5 -24.86 -0.88 -20.10
C ARG A 5 -25.18 0.45 -19.44
N ALA A 6 -24.82 1.55 -20.10
CA ALA A 6 -25.17 2.89 -19.67
C ALA A 6 -26.71 2.99 -19.46
N PRO A 7 -27.18 3.64 -18.39
CA PRO A 7 -28.60 3.72 -18.07
C PRO A 7 -29.28 4.75 -18.98
N THR A 8 -29.93 4.30 -20.06
CA THR A 8 -30.74 5.19 -20.89
C THR A 8 -32.13 5.49 -20.31
N ASP A 9 -32.59 4.81 -19.25
CA ASP A 9 -34.03 4.85 -18.91
C ASP A 9 -34.35 4.81 -17.40
N GLY A 10 -33.48 5.38 -16.53
CA GLY A 10 -33.78 5.50 -15.09
C GLY A 10 -33.77 4.16 -14.32
N ALA A 11 -33.08 3.15 -14.86
CA ALA A 11 -32.78 1.90 -14.18
C ALA A 11 -31.36 1.94 -13.59
N ASP A 12 -31.23 1.31 -12.43
CA ASP A 12 -29.98 1.04 -11.72
C ASP A 12 -28.99 0.27 -12.63
N CYS A 13 -27.69 0.54 -12.50
CA CYS A 13 -26.65 -0.15 -13.25
C CYS A 13 -26.48 -1.62 -12.79
N ASN A 14 -26.99 -1.99 -11.62
CA ASN A 14 -27.07 -3.38 -11.15
C ASN A 14 -28.38 -3.70 -10.40
N ASP A 15 -29.46 -4.02 -11.14
CA ASP A 15 -30.79 -4.37 -10.59
C ASP A 15 -30.81 -5.51 -9.53
N ALA A 16 -29.74 -6.32 -9.43
CA ALA A 16 -29.63 -7.38 -8.43
C ALA A 16 -29.02 -6.91 -7.11
N ALA A 17 -28.45 -5.70 -7.07
CA ALA A 17 -27.76 -5.10 -5.94
C ALA A 17 -28.48 -3.83 -5.47
N PRO A 18 -29.36 -3.90 -4.45
CA PRO A 18 -30.18 -2.75 -4.03
C PRO A 18 -29.42 -1.52 -3.53
N LEU A 19 -28.11 -1.68 -3.27
CA LEU A 19 -27.23 -0.61 -2.81
C LEU A 19 -26.56 0.13 -3.96
N VAL A 20 -26.43 -0.50 -5.11
CA VAL A 20 -26.00 0.11 -6.36
C VAL A 20 -27.21 0.88 -6.91
N ARG A 21 -27.06 2.17 -7.22
CA ARG A 21 -28.10 3.03 -7.78
C ARG A 21 -27.58 4.44 -8.02
N PRO A 22 -28.16 5.20 -8.96
CA PRO A 22 -27.86 6.61 -9.20
C PRO A 22 -27.70 7.45 -7.91
N GLY A 23 -26.50 7.98 -7.68
CA GLY A 23 -26.18 8.86 -6.55
C GLY A 23 -26.09 8.16 -5.19
N ALA A 24 -25.84 6.85 -5.16
CA ALA A 24 -25.37 6.16 -3.96
C ALA A 24 -24.01 6.72 -3.49
N ALA A 25 -23.56 6.30 -2.31
CA ALA A 25 -22.20 6.60 -1.87
C ALA A 25 -21.30 5.45 -2.29
N GLU A 26 -20.20 5.77 -2.96
CA GLU A 26 -19.18 4.81 -3.36
C GLU A 26 -18.58 4.07 -2.16
N VAL A 27 -18.39 2.76 -2.32
CA VAL A 27 -17.71 1.88 -1.37
C VAL A 27 -16.59 1.17 -2.11
N CYS A 28 -15.39 1.17 -1.53
CA CYS A 28 -14.18 0.54 -2.08
C CYS A 28 -14.34 -0.98 -2.28
N ASN A 29 -15.01 -1.39 -3.36
CA ASN A 29 -15.44 -2.75 -3.65
C ASN A 29 -15.21 -3.14 -5.13
N GLY A 30 -14.77 -2.21 -5.97
CA GLY A 30 -14.52 -2.43 -7.40
C GLY A 30 -15.76 -2.40 -8.28
N GLU A 31 -16.89 -1.92 -7.74
CA GLU A 31 -18.16 -1.67 -8.44
C GLU A 31 -18.39 -0.15 -8.57
N ASP A 32 -19.23 0.22 -9.53
CA ASP A 32 -19.74 1.59 -9.70
C ASP A 32 -21.06 1.64 -8.92
N ASP A 33 -21.01 2.07 -7.66
CA ASP A 33 -22.17 2.01 -6.74
C ASP A 33 -23.18 3.11 -7.07
N ASP A 34 -22.72 4.27 -7.55
CA ASP A 34 -23.53 5.44 -7.82
C ASP A 34 -23.97 5.60 -9.29
N CYS A 35 -23.57 4.66 -10.13
CA CYS A 35 -23.87 4.53 -11.55
C CYS A 35 -23.45 5.75 -12.40
N ASP A 36 -22.37 6.43 -12.04
CA ASP A 36 -21.84 7.60 -12.76
C ASP A 36 -20.76 7.28 -13.80
N LEU A 37 -20.42 5.99 -13.97
CA LEU A 37 -19.38 5.43 -14.84
C LEU A 37 -17.94 5.57 -14.29
N ALA A 38 -17.77 6.02 -13.06
CA ALA A 38 -16.55 5.88 -12.30
C ALA A 38 -16.69 4.74 -11.28
N ILE A 39 -15.59 4.06 -10.97
CA ILE A 39 -15.56 2.96 -10.01
C ILE A 39 -14.78 3.47 -8.80
N ASP A 40 -15.34 3.30 -7.61
CA ASP A 40 -14.72 3.65 -6.33
C ASP A 40 -14.26 5.13 -6.27
N ASP A 41 -14.96 6.05 -6.93
CA ASP A 41 -14.60 7.47 -6.96
C ASP A 41 -15.15 8.23 -5.72
N GLY A 42 -14.69 9.47 -5.51
CA GLY A 42 -15.11 10.24 -4.32
C GLY A 42 -14.70 9.65 -2.95
N ILE A 43 -14.01 8.50 -2.93
CA ILE A 43 -13.50 7.84 -1.71
C ILE A 43 -12.11 8.40 -1.35
N ALA A 44 -11.83 8.49 -0.05
CA ALA A 44 -10.49 8.79 0.43
C ALA A 44 -9.52 7.65 0.07
N THR A 45 -8.46 7.97 -0.66
CA THR A 45 -7.39 7.03 -1.00
C THR A 45 -6.17 7.23 -0.10
N THR A 46 -5.40 6.17 0.05
CA THR A 46 -4.15 6.15 0.81
C THR A 46 -3.04 5.58 -0.08
N THR A 47 -1.82 6.07 0.08
CA THR A 47 -0.65 5.49 -0.59
C THR A 47 -0.09 4.35 0.26
N TYR A 48 0.09 3.20 -0.38
CA TYR A 48 0.68 2.00 0.18
C TYR A 48 1.99 1.69 -0.58
N TYR A 49 2.92 1.03 0.08
CA TYR A 49 4.24 0.67 -0.44
C TYR A 49 4.38 -0.84 -0.44
N ARG A 50 4.86 -1.42 -1.55
CA ARG A 50 5.08 -2.86 -1.62
C ARG A 50 6.09 -3.31 -0.55
N ASP A 51 5.74 -4.35 0.19
CA ASP A 51 6.54 -5.01 1.24
C ASP A 51 6.73 -6.48 0.82
N ALA A 52 7.87 -6.79 0.20
CA ALA A 52 8.11 -8.11 -0.38
C ALA A 52 8.67 -9.14 0.59
N ASP A 53 9.40 -8.69 1.59
CA ASP A 53 10.06 -9.56 2.57
C ASP A 53 9.26 -9.72 3.87
N GLY A 54 8.17 -8.97 4.02
CA GLY A 54 7.19 -9.08 5.10
C GLY A 54 7.63 -8.38 6.38
N ASP A 55 8.42 -7.32 6.25
CA ASP A 55 9.06 -6.63 7.37
C ASP A 55 8.31 -5.37 7.84
N THR A 56 7.16 -5.06 7.22
CA THR A 56 6.29 -3.91 7.48
C THR A 56 6.76 -2.57 6.95
N TYR A 57 7.95 -2.46 6.39
CA TYR A 57 8.39 -1.33 5.58
C TYR A 57 8.34 -1.73 4.10
N GLY A 58 8.15 -0.75 3.23
CA GLY A 58 8.01 -1.01 1.81
C GLY A 58 8.83 -0.06 0.94
N ASP A 59 9.07 -0.50 -0.29
CA ASP A 59 9.81 0.25 -1.29
C ASP A 59 9.04 1.50 -1.73
N ALA A 60 9.62 2.67 -1.49
CA ALA A 60 9.06 3.96 -1.88
C ALA A 60 8.92 4.12 -3.41
N ALA A 61 9.69 3.39 -4.21
CA ALA A 61 9.59 3.37 -5.67
C ALA A 61 8.42 2.50 -6.16
N MET A 62 7.91 1.60 -5.33
CA MET A 62 6.79 0.70 -5.62
C MET A 62 5.53 1.11 -4.84
N ALA A 63 5.21 2.41 -4.92
CA ALA A 63 4.03 2.98 -4.28
C ALA A 63 2.77 2.79 -5.14
N MET A 64 1.65 2.47 -4.49
CA MET A 64 0.32 2.36 -5.10
C MET A 64 -0.68 3.17 -4.26
N THR A 65 -1.52 3.97 -4.92
CA THR A 65 -2.61 4.69 -4.26
C THR A 65 -3.92 3.95 -4.47
N ASP A 66 -4.60 3.64 -3.38
CA ASP A 66 -5.83 2.87 -3.40
C ASP A 66 -6.69 3.23 -2.18
N CYS A 67 -7.99 2.97 -2.22
CA CYS A 67 -8.91 3.15 -1.09
C CYS A 67 -8.76 2.04 -0.02
N ARG A 68 -8.09 0.94 -0.36
CA ARG A 68 -7.75 -0.15 0.56
C ARG A 68 -6.35 -0.70 0.29
N ALA A 69 -5.68 -1.15 1.35
CA ALA A 69 -4.36 -1.77 1.26
C ALA A 69 -4.35 -2.96 0.26
N PRO A 70 -3.57 -2.88 -0.82
CA PRO A 70 -3.34 -4.02 -1.69
C PRO A 70 -2.59 -5.13 -0.95
N ALA A 71 -2.73 -6.38 -1.41
CA ALA A 71 -1.99 -7.50 -0.81
C ALA A 71 -0.48 -7.28 -0.95
N GLY A 72 0.27 -7.56 0.12
CA GLY A 72 1.73 -7.38 0.16
C GLY A 72 2.17 -5.90 0.11
N HIS A 73 1.34 -4.99 0.61
CA HIS A 73 1.72 -3.59 0.77
C HIS A 73 1.51 -3.12 2.22
N THR A 74 2.31 -2.16 2.64
CA THR A 74 2.30 -1.51 3.95
C THR A 74 2.08 0.00 3.83
N LEU A 75 1.79 0.66 4.95
CA LEU A 75 1.72 2.13 5.04
C LEU A 75 3.09 2.77 5.28
N MET A 76 4.08 2.00 5.75
CA MET A 76 5.40 2.53 6.08
C MET A 76 6.32 2.43 4.88
N SER A 77 6.86 3.55 4.43
CA SER A 77 7.94 3.58 3.45
C SER A 77 9.30 3.64 4.13
N GLY A 78 10.36 3.51 3.34
CA GLY A 78 11.74 3.71 3.79
C GLY A 78 12.55 2.43 3.84
N ASP A 79 12.01 1.33 3.32
CA ASP A 79 12.79 0.12 3.11
C ASP A 79 13.86 0.37 2.04
N CYS A 80 15.13 0.13 2.40
CA CYS A 80 16.28 0.26 1.52
C CYS A 80 16.62 -1.06 0.80
N ASP A 81 15.99 -2.18 1.17
CA ASP A 81 16.15 -3.50 0.58
C ASP A 81 14.92 -4.39 0.82
N ASP A 82 13.89 -4.17 0.00
CA ASP A 82 12.60 -4.88 -0.07
C ASP A 82 12.73 -6.39 -0.42
N GLY A 83 13.94 -6.95 -0.41
CA GLY A 83 14.22 -8.37 -0.50
C GLY A 83 14.83 -8.97 0.77
N ASN A 84 15.04 -8.17 1.82
CA ASN A 84 15.78 -8.55 3.02
C ASN A 84 15.25 -7.86 4.28
N ALA A 85 14.36 -8.56 5.00
CA ALA A 85 13.73 -8.11 6.24
C ALA A 85 14.68 -7.75 7.41
N SER A 86 15.99 -7.97 7.24
CA SER A 86 17.03 -7.56 8.18
C SER A 86 17.71 -6.24 7.77
N ARG A 87 17.13 -5.50 6.83
CA ARG A 87 17.63 -4.21 6.33
C ARG A 87 16.47 -3.22 6.17
N ARG A 88 16.08 -2.57 7.27
CA ARG A 88 14.92 -1.67 7.33
C ARG A 88 15.05 -0.62 8.43
N PRO A 89 14.29 0.49 8.37
CA PRO A 89 14.30 1.53 9.39
C PRO A 89 14.25 1.04 10.83
N GLY A 90 15.23 1.48 11.63
CA GLY A 90 15.26 1.28 13.08
C GLY A 90 15.73 -0.10 13.56
N LEU A 91 16.36 -0.89 12.68
CA LEU A 91 17.17 -2.04 13.12
C LEU A 91 18.49 -1.56 13.75
N ALA A 92 19.25 -2.51 14.29
CA ALA A 92 20.60 -2.23 14.76
C ALA A 92 21.60 -2.60 13.68
N GLU A 93 22.59 -1.74 13.46
CA GLU A 93 23.71 -2.05 12.59
C GLU A 93 24.48 -3.29 13.05
N LEU A 94 24.82 -4.12 12.07
CA LEU A 94 25.82 -5.17 12.22
C LEU A 94 27.18 -4.62 11.76
N CYS A 95 28.26 -5.39 11.93
CA CYS A 95 29.55 -5.05 11.32
C CYS A 95 29.75 -5.95 10.10
N ASP A 96 28.86 -5.81 9.14
CA ASP A 96 28.77 -6.65 7.94
C ASP A 96 28.91 -5.84 6.63
N MET A 97 29.24 -4.55 6.74
CA MET A 97 29.40 -3.61 5.62
C MET A 97 28.08 -3.32 4.88
N LEU A 98 26.94 -3.59 5.50
CA LEU A 98 25.62 -3.22 5.02
C LEU A 98 25.06 -2.11 5.91
N ASP A 99 24.13 -1.35 5.35
CA ASP A 99 23.26 -0.42 6.08
C ASP A 99 22.03 -1.24 6.50
N ASN A 100 21.95 -1.66 7.76
CA ASN A 100 20.87 -2.51 8.26
C ASN A 100 19.65 -1.71 8.73
N ASP A 101 19.84 -0.45 9.10
CA ASP A 101 18.80 0.42 9.64
C ASP A 101 18.27 1.46 8.65
N CYS A 102 18.77 1.45 7.42
CA CYS A 102 18.38 2.31 6.30
C CYS A 102 18.54 3.82 6.59
N ASP A 103 19.51 4.22 7.41
CA ASP A 103 19.80 5.63 7.70
C ASP A 103 20.85 6.27 6.77
N ALA A 104 21.33 5.50 5.79
CA ALA A 104 22.38 5.83 4.81
C ALA A 104 23.80 5.94 5.38
N MET A 105 24.02 5.49 6.61
CA MET A 105 25.32 5.20 7.18
C MET A 105 25.55 3.68 7.16
N ILE A 106 26.81 3.26 7.31
CA ILE A 106 27.19 1.85 7.31
C ILE A 106 28.01 1.60 8.58
N ASP A 107 27.61 0.60 9.36
CA ASP A 107 28.28 0.14 10.58
C ASP A 107 28.48 1.24 11.67
N GLU A 108 27.69 2.32 11.68
CA GLU A 108 27.90 3.53 12.52
C GLU A 108 27.53 3.34 14.01
N MET A 109 26.81 2.28 14.35
CA MET A 109 26.50 1.89 15.73
C MET A 109 27.08 0.53 16.17
N ALA A 110 27.70 -0.21 15.26
CA ALA A 110 28.34 -1.51 15.55
C ALA A 110 29.54 -1.39 16.52
N ALA A 111 30.07 -0.17 16.71
CA ALA A 111 31.24 0.11 17.55
C ALA A 111 30.92 0.47 19.02
N SER A 112 29.67 0.43 19.47
CA SER A 112 29.32 0.68 20.88
C SER A 112 29.51 -0.54 21.80
N GLY A 113 30.35 -1.50 21.38
CA GLY A 113 30.95 -2.49 22.26
C GLY A 113 31.94 -1.81 23.21
N THR A 114 31.53 -1.58 24.45
CA THR A 114 32.44 -1.23 25.54
C THR A 114 33.42 -2.38 25.73
N TRP A 115 34.65 -2.22 25.25
CA TRP A 115 35.76 -3.13 25.53
C TRP A 115 36.16 -2.98 27.01
N TYR A 116 35.66 -3.83 27.89
CA TYR A 116 36.20 -3.94 29.25
C TYR A 116 37.56 -4.62 29.17
N ARG A 117 38.59 -3.92 29.69
CA ARG A 117 39.97 -4.40 29.86
C ARG A 117 40.19 -4.92 31.26
#